data_AF-A0A376W519-F1
#
_entry.id   AF-A0A376W519-F1
#
_cell.length_a   1.000
_cell.length_b   1.000
_cell.length_c   1.000
_cell.angle_alpha   90.00
_cell.angle_beta   90.00
_cell.angle_gamma   90.00
#
_symmetry.space_group_name_H-M   'P 1'
#
loop_
_entity.id
_entity.type
_entity.pdbx_description
1 polymer ?
#
loop_
_entity_poly.entity_id
_entity_poly.type
_entity_poly.pdbx_seq_one_letter_code
_entity_poly.pdbx_strand_id
1 'polypeptide(L)'
;MNNKGSGLTPAQALDKLDALYEQSVVALRNAIGNYITSGELPDENARKQGLFVYPSLTVTWDGSTTNPPKTRAFGRFTHAGSYTTTITRPTLFRSYLNEQLTLLYQDYGAHISVQPSQHEIPYPYVIDGSELTLDRSMSAGLTRYFPTTELAQIGDETADGIYHPTEFSPLSHFDARRVDFSLARLRHYTGTPVEHFQPFVLFTNYTRYVDEFVRWGCSQILDPDSPYIALSCAGGNWITAETEAPEEAISDLAWKKTSDASMAFNYRRWSGYYSGEYWRGTVKC
;
A
#
# COMPACT_ATOMS: atom_id res chain seq x y z
N MET A 1 36.05 15.64 13.62
CA MET A 1 35.46 14.31 13.84
C MET A 1 33.96 14.47 13.70
N ASN A 2 33.36 13.97 12.61
CA ASN A 2 31.95 14.27 12.31
C ASN A 2 31.03 13.38 13.15
N ASN A 3 30.14 14.01 13.92
CA ASN A 3 29.03 13.34 14.58
C ASN A 3 28.01 12.90 13.50
N LYS A 4 28.26 11.75 12.85
CA LYS A 4 27.24 11.04 12.07
C LYS A 4 26.19 10.47 13.02
N GLY A 5 25.27 11.33 13.46
CA GLY A 5 24.26 10.99 14.44
C GLY A 5 23.30 9.89 13.95
N SER A 6 23.45 8.68 14.50
CA SER A 6 22.43 7.64 14.74
C SER A 6 21.20 7.59 13.81
N GLY A 7 21.39 7.66 12.49
CA GLY A 7 20.32 7.37 11.52
C GLY A 7 20.04 5.88 11.42
N LEU A 8 18.78 5.51 11.19
CA LEU A 8 18.42 4.12 10.88
C LEU A 8 18.98 3.74 9.51
N THR A 9 19.36 2.48 9.35
CA THR A 9 19.55 1.88 8.01
C THR A 9 18.18 1.60 7.36
N PRO A 10 18.09 1.44 6.02
CA PRO A 10 16.84 1.11 5.34
C PRO A 10 16.10 -0.10 5.95
N ALA A 11 16.82 -1.19 6.26
CA ALA A 11 16.24 -2.37 6.90
C ALA A 11 15.66 -2.07 8.29
N GLN A 12 16.41 -1.37 9.15
CA GLN A 12 15.94 -0.97 10.48
C GLN A 12 14.74 0.00 10.43
N ALA A 13 14.67 0.85 9.41
CA ALA A 13 13.52 1.70 9.17
C ALA A 13 12.28 0.87 8.80
N LEU A 14 12.40 -0.08 7.88
CA LEU A 14 11.30 -0.97 7.49
C LEU A 14 10.77 -1.79 8.68
N ASP A 15 11.65 -2.43 9.44
CA ASP A 15 11.24 -3.23 10.59
C ASP A 15 10.56 -2.39 11.69
N LYS A 16 10.98 -1.12 11.85
CA LYS A 16 10.33 -0.17 12.77
C LYS A 16 9.00 0.36 12.22
N LEU A 17 8.86 0.52 10.90
CA LEU A 17 7.59 0.86 10.24
C LEU A 17 6.57 -0.25 10.42
N ASP A 18 6.94 -1.51 10.11
CA ASP A 18 6.09 -2.69 10.32
C ASP A 18 5.67 -2.80 11.79
N ALA A 19 6.62 -2.69 12.74
CA ALA A 19 6.32 -2.81 14.18
C ALA A 19 5.33 -1.74 14.68
N LEU A 20 5.51 -0.46 14.32
CA LEU A 20 4.60 0.62 14.72
C LEU A 20 3.22 0.53 14.05
N TYR A 21 3.18 0.13 12.78
CA TYR A 21 1.94 -0.05 12.04
C TYR A 21 1.11 -1.19 12.63
N GLU A 22 1.69 -2.38 12.78
CA GLU A 22 0.99 -3.54 13.35
C GLU A 22 0.57 -3.29 14.80
N GLN A 23 1.39 -2.61 15.61
CA GLN A 23 1.00 -2.18 16.97
C GLN A 23 -0.30 -1.35 16.95
N SER A 24 -0.39 -0.35 16.08
CA SER A 24 -1.55 0.56 16.02
C SER A 24 -2.77 -0.11 15.39
N VAL A 25 -2.59 -0.98 14.39
CA VAL A 25 -3.67 -1.78 13.80
C VAL A 25 -4.26 -2.76 14.82
N VAL A 26 -3.41 -3.47 15.57
CA VAL A 26 -3.85 -4.41 16.63
C VAL A 26 -4.51 -3.65 17.78
N ALA A 27 -3.95 -2.52 18.21
CA ALA A 27 -4.56 -1.70 19.26
C ALA A 27 -5.96 -1.21 18.85
N LEU A 28 -6.12 -0.74 17.61
CA LEU A 28 -7.40 -0.24 17.10
C LEU A 28 -8.43 -1.39 16.95
N ARG A 29 -8.02 -2.56 16.45
CA ARG A 29 -8.87 -3.77 16.39
C ARG A 29 -9.35 -4.20 17.78
N ASN A 30 -8.46 -4.27 18.76
CA ASN A 30 -8.81 -4.62 20.13
C ASN A 30 -9.79 -3.61 20.74
N ALA A 31 -9.54 -2.31 20.55
CA ALA A 31 -10.42 -1.26 21.05
C ALA A 31 -11.82 -1.30 20.42
N ILE A 32 -11.93 -1.59 19.11
CA ILE A 32 -13.20 -1.83 18.42
C ILE A 32 -13.91 -3.07 19.00
N GLY A 33 -13.18 -4.17 19.23
CA GLY A 33 -13.72 -5.40 19.82
C GLY A 33 -14.26 -5.19 21.24
N ASN A 34 -13.53 -4.47 22.08
CA ASN A 34 -13.98 -4.08 23.42
C ASN A 34 -15.24 -3.21 23.35
N TYR A 35 -15.26 -2.20 22.48
CA TYR A 35 -16.45 -1.36 22.29
C TYR A 35 -17.68 -2.15 21.84
N ILE A 36 -17.50 -3.12 20.94
CA ILE A 36 -18.59 -3.98 20.44
C ILE A 36 -19.11 -4.93 21.53
N THR A 37 -18.25 -5.44 22.41
CA THR A 37 -18.61 -6.46 23.41
C THR A 37 -19.09 -5.88 24.74
N SER A 38 -18.55 -4.75 25.19
CA SER A 38 -18.82 -4.16 26.50
C SER A 38 -19.21 -2.68 26.49
N GLY A 39 -19.10 -2.01 25.34
CA GLY A 39 -19.27 -0.56 25.23
C GLY A 39 -18.08 0.26 25.77
N GLU A 40 -16.96 -0.38 26.11
CA GLU A 40 -15.74 0.28 26.58
C GLU A 40 -15.17 1.23 25.51
N LEU A 41 -14.80 2.44 25.93
CA LEU A 41 -14.19 3.46 25.07
C LEU A 41 -12.67 3.49 25.25
N PRO A 42 -11.89 3.80 24.20
CA PRO A 42 -10.45 3.98 24.31
C PRO A 42 -10.06 5.10 25.29
N ASP A 43 -8.92 4.97 25.97
CA ASP A 43 -8.34 6.08 26.73
C ASP A 43 -7.83 7.20 25.79
N GLU A 44 -8.36 8.40 25.99
CA GLU A 44 -7.99 9.60 25.24
C GLU A 44 -6.54 10.04 25.48
N ASN A 45 -5.94 9.70 26.63
CA ASN A 45 -4.51 9.97 26.84
C ASN A 45 -3.63 9.00 26.04
N ALA A 46 -3.95 7.70 26.01
CA ALA A 46 -3.28 6.72 25.16
C ALA A 46 -3.38 7.10 23.66
N ARG A 47 -4.55 7.55 23.19
CA ARG A 47 -4.72 8.08 21.82
C ARG A 47 -3.73 9.22 21.52
N LYS A 48 -3.65 10.22 22.40
CA LYS A 48 -2.69 11.35 22.30
C LYS A 48 -1.23 10.93 22.36
N GLN A 49 -0.92 9.75 22.91
CA GLN A 49 0.43 9.15 22.89
C GLN A 49 0.72 8.33 21.63
N GLY A 50 -0.22 8.27 20.67
CA GLY A 50 -0.05 7.59 19.39
C GLY A 50 -0.61 6.17 19.34
N LEU A 51 -1.63 5.82 20.12
CA LEU A 51 -2.17 4.46 20.17
C LEU A 51 -2.69 3.94 18.81
N PHE A 52 -3.30 4.81 18.00
CA PHE A 52 -3.95 4.45 16.73
C PHE A 52 -3.31 5.13 15.52
N VAL A 53 -2.07 5.62 15.60
CA VAL A 53 -1.49 6.46 14.55
C VAL A 53 -0.70 5.66 13.51
N TYR A 54 -0.71 6.15 12.27
CA TYR A 54 0.24 5.67 11.27
C TYR A 54 1.68 5.97 11.74
N PRO A 55 2.67 5.13 11.38
CA PRO A 55 4.06 5.55 11.47
C PRO A 55 4.35 6.70 10.49
N SER A 56 5.25 7.59 10.91
CA SER A 56 5.87 8.63 10.11
C SER A 56 7.31 8.23 9.77
N LEU A 57 7.64 8.33 8.48
CA LEU A 57 8.97 8.13 7.93
C LEU A 57 9.56 9.50 7.57
N THR A 58 10.75 9.81 8.07
CA THR A 58 11.46 11.05 7.74
C THR A 58 12.86 10.74 7.21
N VAL A 59 13.26 11.43 6.14
CA VAL A 59 14.59 11.36 5.56
C VAL A 59 15.15 12.78 5.45
N THR A 60 16.30 13.01 6.08
CA THR A 60 16.96 14.33 6.10
C THR A 60 18.28 14.27 5.33
N TRP A 61 18.50 15.27 4.48
CA TRP A 61 19.74 15.46 3.75
C TRP A 61 20.34 16.84 4.06
N ASP A 62 21.64 16.87 4.34
CA ASP A 62 22.40 18.08 4.70
C ASP A 62 22.79 18.96 3.51
N GLY A 63 22.55 18.48 2.28
CA GLY A 63 22.98 19.14 1.04
C GLY A 63 24.40 18.81 0.60
N SER A 64 25.15 18.01 1.36
CA SER A 64 26.57 17.73 1.12
C SER A 64 26.78 16.31 0.58
N THR A 65 27.15 16.21 -0.69
CA THR A 65 27.38 14.93 -1.36
C THR A 65 28.37 15.14 -2.50
N THR A 66 29.37 14.26 -2.63
CA THR A 66 30.51 14.48 -3.52
C THR A 66 30.12 14.46 -5.01
N ASN A 67 29.23 13.54 -5.40
CA ASN A 67 28.72 13.39 -6.76
C ASN A 67 27.26 12.92 -6.74
N PRO A 68 26.28 13.78 -6.40
CA PRO A 68 24.88 13.38 -6.33
C PRO A 68 24.36 12.97 -7.74
N PRO A 69 23.56 11.91 -7.87
CA PRO A 69 22.98 11.49 -9.16
C PRO A 69 22.15 12.60 -9.82
N LYS A 70 22.64 13.15 -10.95
CA LYS A 70 21.97 14.25 -11.68
C LYS A 70 21.04 13.78 -12.82
N THR A 71 21.18 12.53 -13.26
CA THR A 71 20.50 11.98 -14.45
C THR A 71 19.37 11.01 -14.14
N ARG A 72 19.34 10.40 -12.95
CA ARG A 72 18.24 9.50 -12.53
C ARG A 72 16.92 10.28 -12.46
N ALA A 73 15.80 9.65 -12.80
CA ALA A 73 14.48 10.30 -12.78
C ALA A 73 13.88 10.43 -11.37
N PHE A 74 14.17 9.47 -10.48
CA PHE A 74 13.62 9.33 -9.13
C PHE A 74 14.70 9.12 -8.07
N GLY A 75 14.33 9.08 -6.79
CA GLY A 75 15.25 8.86 -5.67
C GLY A 75 16.33 9.94 -5.61
N ARG A 76 15.94 11.22 -5.65
CA ARG A 76 16.83 12.39 -5.69
C ARG A 76 16.30 13.51 -4.80
N PHE A 77 17.21 14.29 -4.25
CA PHE A 77 16.87 15.54 -3.57
C PHE A 77 17.03 16.75 -4.49
N THR A 78 16.10 17.70 -4.39
CA THR A 78 16.16 19.00 -5.08
C THR A 78 16.93 20.02 -4.23
N HIS A 79 16.77 19.96 -2.91
CA HIS A 79 17.45 20.82 -1.93
C HIS A 79 17.74 20.06 -0.62
N ALA A 80 18.63 20.59 0.21
CA ALA A 80 18.81 20.14 1.59
C ALA A 80 17.51 20.31 2.40
N GLY A 81 17.35 19.54 3.48
CA GLY A 81 16.20 19.62 4.37
C GLY A 81 15.65 18.26 4.79
N SER A 82 14.50 18.29 5.47
CA SER A 82 13.79 17.10 5.96
C SER A 82 12.55 16.81 5.11
N TYR A 83 12.48 15.59 4.62
CA TYR A 83 11.39 15.07 3.80
C TYR A 83 10.63 14.04 4.63
N THR A 84 9.31 14.20 4.82
CA THR A 84 8.50 13.32 5.67
C THR A 84 7.25 12.84 4.97
N THR A 85 6.72 11.69 5.39
CA THR A 85 5.41 11.18 5.00
C THR A 85 4.86 10.21 6.05
N THR A 86 3.56 9.98 6.06
CA THR A 86 2.93 8.88 6.81
C THR A 86 2.93 7.61 5.96
N ILE A 87 3.15 6.45 6.57
CA ILE A 87 3.21 5.16 5.88
C ILE A 87 2.08 4.25 6.37
N THR A 88 1.43 3.55 5.43
CA THR A 88 0.51 2.43 5.70
C THR A 88 1.04 1.15 5.04
N ARG A 89 0.53 -0.01 5.45
CA ARG A 89 0.83 -1.35 4.91
C ARG A 89 2.34 -1.55 4.60
N PRO A 90 3.28 -1.35 5.55
CA PRO A 90 4.71 -1.31 5.20
C PRO A 90 5.20 -2.63 4.60
N THR A 91 4.67 -3.77 5.06
CA THR A 91 4.87 -5.10 4.47
C THR A 91 4.45 -5.18 2.99
N LEU A 92 3.33 -4.58 2.57
CA LEU A 92 2.89 -4.55 1.15
C LEU A 92 3.87 -3.74 0.30
N PHE A 93 4.32 -2.58 0.82
CA PHE A 93 5.25 -1.70 0.13
C PHE A 93 6.73 -2.01 0.39
N ARG A 94 7.06 -3.13 1.05
CA ARG A 94 8.39 -3.39 1.61
C ARG A 94 9.50 -3.35 0.55
N SER A 95 9.25 -3.91 -0.64
CA SER A 95 10.20 -3.85 -1.76
C SER A 95 10.43 -2.42 -2.26
N TYR A 96 9.34 -1.65 -2.45
CA TYR A 96 9.40 -0.26 -2.91
C TYR A 96 10.11 0.64 -1.91
N LEU A 97 9.71 0.57 -0.63
CA LEU A 97 10.31 1.37 0.43
C LEU A 97 11.79 1.00 0.63
N ASN A 98 12.15 -0.29 0.56
CA ASN A 98 13.54 -0.72 0.63
C ASN A 98 14.37 -0.15 -0.52
N GLU A 99 13.88 -0.21 -1.77
CA GLU A 99 14.57 0.37 -2.93
C GLU A 99 14.78 1.88 -2.74
N GLN A 100 13.70 2.64 -2.53
CA GLN A 100 13.80 4.10 -2.45
C GLN A 100 14.66 4.57 -1.27
N LEU A 101 14.51 3.97 -0.08
CA LEU A 101 15.35 4.30 1.07
C LEU A 101 16.82 3.92 0.85
N THR A 102 17.10 2.80 0.17
CA THR A 102 18.48 2.40 -0.14
C THR A 102 19.14 3.40 -1.08
N LEU A 103 18.45 3.88 -2.12
CA LEU A 103 18.97 4.90 -3.03
C LEU A 103 19.32 6.20 -2.29
N LEU A 104 18.42 6.70 -1.45
CA LEU A 104 18.66 7.93 -0.68
C LEU A 104 19.77 7.76 0.38
N TYR A 105 19.84 6.58 1.02
CA TYR A 105 20.86 6.28 2.02
C TYR A 105 22.27 6.13 1.42
N GLN A 106 22.40 5.39 0.31
CA GLN A 106 23.70 5.10 -0.31
C GLN A 106 24.25 6.29 -1.10
N ASP A 107 23.43 6.92 -1.94
CA ASP A 107 23.92 7.95 -2.86
C ASP A 107 24.13 9.31 -2.19
N TYR A 108 23.35 9.62 -1.14
CA TYR A 108 23.34 10.92 -0.46
C TYR A 108 23.77 10.86 1.01
N GLY A 109 23.96 9.66 1.59
CA GLY A 109 24.27 9.50 3.01
C GLY A 109 23.13 9.95 3.93
N ALA A 110 21.88 9.96 3.44
CA ALA A 110 20.75 10.59 4.11
C ALA A 110 20.42 9.94 5.48
N HIS A 111 20.02 10.76 6.43
CA HIS A 111 19.61 10.33 7.76
C HIS A 111 18.14 9.89 7.74
N ILE A 112 17.86 8.62 8.07
CA ILE A 112 16.51 8.08 8.14
C ILE A 112 16.05 8.00 9.61
N SER A 113 14.86 8.51 9.90
CA SER A 113 14.17 8.31 11.18
C SER A 113 12.75 7.79 10.97
N VAL A 114 12.24 7.07 11.96
CA VAL A 114 10.86 6.56 12.00
C VAL A 114 10.30 6.79 13.41
N GLN A 115 9.09 7.34 13.48
CA GLN A 115 8.41 7.70 14.73
C GLN A 115 6.88 7.56 14.57
N PRO A 116 6.07 7.49 15.65
CA PRO A 116 4.63 7.66 15.54
C PRO A 116 4.28 9.01 14.88
N SER A 117 3.26 9.04 14.01
CA SER A 117 2.75 10.29 13.44
C SER A 117 1.68 10.93 14.33
N GLN A 118 1.11 12.06 13.89
CA GLN A 118 -0.07 12.69 14.50
C GLN A 118 -1.39 12.28 13.83
N HIS A 119 -1.37 11.30 12.93
CA HIS A 119 -2.51 10.93 12.09
C HIS A 119 -3.03 9.55 12.50
N GLU A 120 -4.20 9.52 13.14
CA GLU A 120 -4.90 8.26 13.45
C GLU A 120 -5.34 7.55 12.15
N ILE A 121 -5.29 6.21 12.20
CA ILE A 121 -5.76 5.25 11.19
C ILE A 121 -7.29 5.19 11.26
N PRO A 122 -8.04 5.50 10.18
CA PRO A 122 -9.47 5.33 10.14
C PRO A 122 -9.88 3.87 10.38
N TYR A 123 -10.83 3.64 11.29
CA TYR A 123 -11.30 2.30 11.67
C TYR A 123 -11.76 1.42 10.49
N PRO A 124 -12.33 1.93 9.38
CA PRO A 124 -12.72 1.10 8.24
C PRO A 124 -11.55 0.41 7.53
N TYR A 125 -10.31 0.82 7.75
CA TYR A 125 -9.12 0.22 7.11
C TYR A 125 -8.48 -0.90 7.92
N VAL A 126 -8.84 -1.06 9.21
CA VAL A 126 -8.36 -2.17 10.04
C VAL A 126 -9.36 -3.33 10.13
N ILE A 127 -10.64 -3.09 9.84
CA ILE A 127 -11.67 -4.12 9.75
C ILE A 127 -11.56 -4.81 8.39
N ASP A 128 -11.37 -6.13 8.36
CA ASP A 128 -11.51 -6.87 7.10
C ASP A 128 -13.00 -7.04 6.78
N GLY A 129 -13.37 -6.84 5.51
CA GLY A 129 -14.73 -6.49 5.09
C GLY A 129 -15.81 -7.56 5.28
N SER A 130 -15.46 -8.72 5.83
CA SER A 130 -16.34 -9.86 6.08
C SER A 130 -16.66 -10.12 7.56
N GLU A 131 -15.97 -9.49 8.51
CA GLU A 131 -16.00 -9.93 9.93
C GLU A 131 -17.04 -9.24 10.82
N LEU A 132 -17.59 -8.09 10.42
CA LEU A 132 -18.43 -7.25 11.30
C LEU A 132 -19.76 -6.83 10.66
N THR A 133 -20.80 -7.65 10.87
CA THR A 133 -22.20 -7.24 10.67
C THR A 133 -22.67 -6.38 11.86
N LEU A 134 -22.46 -5.08 11.76
CA LEU A 134 -22.86 -4.10 12.78
C LEU A 134 -24.31 -3.66 12.60
N ASP A 135 -25.04 -3.48 13.70
CA ASP A 135 -26.33 -2.79 13.66
C ASP A 135 -26.15 -1.26 13.50
N ARG A 136 -27.26 -0.55 13.28
CA ARG A 136 -27.26 0.90 13.07
C ARG A 136 -26.80 1.72 14.28
N SER A 137 -27.07 1.25 15.49
CA SER A 137 -26.66 1.91 16.74
C SER A 137 -25.15 1.79 16.93
N MET A 138 -24.60 0.59 16.74
CA MET A 138 -23.16 0.33 16.83
C MET A 138 -22.37 1.10 15.76
N SER A 139 -22.92 1.19 14.54
CA SER A 139 -22.32 1.97 13.44
C SER A 139 -22.21 3.47 13.77
N ALA A 140 -23.26 4.04 14.37
CA ALA A 140 -23.26 5.45 14.82
C ALA A 140 -22.31 5.68 16.00
N GLY A 141 -22.20 4.70 16.91
CA GLY A 141 -21.23 4.69 18.00
C GLY A 141 -19.78 4.71 17.51
N LEU A 142 -19.41 3.78 16.63
CA LEU A 142 -18.05 3.71 16.06
C LEU A 142 -17.66 5.02 15.37
N THR A 143 -18.54 5.55 14.51
CA THR A 143 -18.33 6.82 13.79
C THR A 143 -18.16 8.03 14.74
N ARG A 144 -18.68 7.96 15.97
CA ARG A 144 -18.58 9.04 16.96
C ARG A 144 -17.31 9.00 17.80
N TYR A 145 -16.80 7.81 18.13
CA TYR A 145 -15.73 7.64 19.10
C TYR A 145 -14.38 7.21 18.50
N PHE A 146 -14.40 6.54 17.35
CA PHE A 146 -13.22 6.00 16.67
C PHE A 146 -12.82 6.87 15.47
N PRO A 147 -11.56 6.77 14.97
CA PRO A 147 -11.10 7.61 13.87
C PRO A 147 -11.83 7.30 12.57
N THR A 148 -12.33 8.33 11.88
CA THR A 148 -13.12 8.24 10.64
C THR A 148 -12.34 8.66 9.40
N THR A 149 -12.84 8.27 8.23
CA THR A 149 -12.32 8.72 6.94
C THR A 149 -12.80 10.14 6.63
N GLU A 150 -12.03 11.14 7.05
CA GLU A 150 -12.31 12.55 6.72
C GLU A 150 -11.87 12.86 5.28
N LEU A 151 -12.83 12.91 4.33
CA LEU A 151 -12.55 13.16 2.91
C LEU A 151 -11.79 14.47 2.65
N ALA A 152 -12.02 15.51 3.48
CA ALA A 152 -11.30 16.78 3.39
C ALA A 152 -9.81 16.69 3.80
N GLN A 153 -9.37 15.56 4.33
CA GLN A 153 -7.97 15.26 4.69
C GLN A 153 -7.33 14.23 3.73
N ILE A 154 -8.00 13.91 2.62
CA ILE A 154 -7.53 12.98 1.59
C ILE A 154 -7.36 13.78 0.30
N GLY A 155 -6.11 14.12 -0.02
CA GLY A 155 -5.77 15.00 -1.13
C GLY A 155 -4.74 14.42 -2.10
N ASP A 156 -4.57 15.14 -3.20
CA ASP A 156 -3.64 14.87 -4.30
C ASP A 156 -2.54 15.95 -4.40
N GLU A 157 -2.49 16.92 -3.49
CA GLU A 157 -1.77 18.19 -3.65
C GLU A 157 -0.27 18.01 -3.92
N THR A 158 0.32 16.96 -3.36
CA THR A 158 1.73 16.61 -3.58
C THR A 158 1.96 15.95 -4.94
N ALA A 159 1.01 15.15 -5.43
CA ALA A 159 1.09 14.53 -6.75
C ALA A 159 0.78 15.54 -7.88
N ASP A 160 -0.15 16.46 -7.64
CA ASP A 160 -0.51 17.58 -8.53
C ASP A 160 0.56 18.69 -8.56
N GLY A 161 1.54 18.67 -7.65
CA GLY A 161 2.61 19.65 -7.57
C GLY A 161 2.18 21.03 -7.02
N ILE A 162 1.00 21.11 -6.41
CA ILE A 162 0.43 22.33 -5.80
C ILE A 162 0.75 22.46 -4.30
N TYR A 163 1.32 21.43 -3.68
CA TYR A 163 1.74 21.48 -2.29
C TYR A 163 2.97 22.38 -2.10
N HIS A 164 2.85 23.40 -1.25
CA HIS A 164 3.93 24.31 -0.89
C HIS A 164 4.44 23.99 0.52
N PRO A 165 5.59 23.30 0.66
CA PRO A 165 6.13 22.94 1.96
C PRO A 165 6.61 24.16 2.74
N THR A 166 6.36 24.17 4.05
CA THR A 166 6.82 25.22 4.98
C THR A 166 8.06 24.77 5.74
N GLU A 167 7.93 23.75 6.59
CA GLU A 167 8.99 23.23 7.45
C GLU A 167 9.49 21.84 6.99
N PHE A 168 8.57 20.98 6.56
CA PHE A 168 8.86 19.65 6.04
C PHE A 168 8.40 19.52 4.59
N SER A 169 9.21 18.89 3.76
CA SER A 169 8.85 18.55 2.38
C SER A 169 8.20 17.16 2.29
N PRO A 170 7.32 16.89 1.31
CA PRO A 170 6.79 15.54 1.12
C PRO A 170 7.89 14.55 0.68
N LEU A 171 7.95 13.38 1.32
CA LEU A 171 8.88 12.30 0.93
C LEU A 171 8.32 11.40 -0.20
N SER A 172 7.00 11.32 -0.32
CA SER A 172 6.27 10.50 -1.30
C SER A 172 5.12 11.30 -1.93
N HIS A 173 4.62 10.86 -3.09
CA HIS A 173 3.47 11.50 -3.75
C HIS A 173 2.17 11.42 -2.95
N PHE A 174 2.01 10.36 -2.14
CA PHE A 174 0.81 10.08 -1.37
C PHE A 174 1.17 9.75 0.08
N ASP A 175 0.28 10.12 1.00
CA ASP A 175 0.34 9.83 2.42
C ASP A 175 -0.39 8.51 2.75
N ALA A 176 -0.30 8.05 3.99
CA ALA A 176 -0.92 6.81 4.44
C ALA A 176 -2.45 6.77 4.21
N ARG A 177 -3.16 7.87 4.48
CA ARG A 177 -4.63 7.92 4.37
C ARG A 177 -5.10 7.84 2.93
N ARG A 178 -4.42 8.57 2.04
CA ARG A 178 -4.70 8.53 0.61
C ARG A 178 -4.37 7.16 0.01
N VAL A 179 -3.30 6.51 0.47
CA VAL A 179 -2.97 5.14 0.07
C VAL A 179 -4.05 4.15 0.54
N ASP A 180 -4.43 4.12 1.83
CA ASP A 180 -5.45 3.19 2.33
C ASP A 180 -6.81 3.38 1.64
N PHE A 181 -7.25 4.64 1.45
CA PHE A 181 -8.45 4.96 0.68
C PHE A 181 -8.39 4.38 -0.73
N SER A 182 -7.25 4.54 -1.41
CA SER A 182 -7.03 4.05 -2.76
C SER A 182 -6.97 2.53 -2.82
N LEU A 183 -6.32 1.86 -1.85
CA LEU A 183 -6.26 0.39 -1.76
C LEU A 183 -7.65 -0.22 -1.53
N ALA A 184 -8.45 0.36 -0.62
CA ALA A 184 -9.82 -0.07 -0.36
C ALA A 184 -10.70 0.08 -1.62
N ARG A 185 -10.60 1.22 -2.31
CA ARG A 185 -11.30 1.46 -3.59
C ARG A 185 -10.82 0.55 -4.71
N LEU A 186 -9.52 0.27 -4.80
CA LEU A 186 -8.93 -0.60 -5.81
C LEU A 186 -9.38 -2.05 -5.62
N ARG A 187 -9.40 -2.59 -4.39
CA ARG A 187 -10.00 -3.90 -4.08
C ARG A 187 -11.48 -3.95 -4.46
N HIS A 188 -12.26 -2.94 -4.08
CA HIS A 188 -13.69 -2.86 -4.35
C HIS A 188 -14.00 -2.82 -5.87
N TYR A 189 -13.38 -1.89 -6.60
CA TYR A 189 -13.64 -1.68 -8.03
C TYR A 189 -13.02 -2.72 -8.95
N THR A 190 -12.10 -3.57 -8.48
CA THR A 190 -11.45 -4.58 -9.34
C THR A 190 -11.74 -6.02 -8.96
N GLY A 191 -12.36 -6.25 -7.80
CA GLY A 191 -12.68 -7.58 -7.29
C GLY A 191 -11.46 -8.44 -6.95
N THR A 192 -10.29 -7.81 -6.75
CA THR A 192 -8.98 -8.48 -6.69
C THR A 192 -8.15 -7.97 -5.48
N PRO A 193 -7.43 -8.85 -4.76
CA PRO A 193 -6.46 -8.43 -3.73
C PRO A 193 -5.40 -7.47 -4.27
N VAL A 194 -5.05 -6.45 -3.50
CA VAL A 194 -4.12 -5.39 -3.93
C VAL A 194 -2.68 -5.92 -4.05
N GLU A 195 -2.38 -6.96 -3.28
CA GLU A 195 -1.14 -7.73 -3.25
C GLU A 195 -0.83 -8.41 -4.60
N HIS A 196 -1.83 -8.57 -5.48
CA HIS A 196 -1.68 -9.26 -6.75
C HIS A 196 -1.34 -8.31 -7.91
N PHE A 197 -1.42 -6.99 -7.71
CA PHE A 197 -1.19 -6.01 -8.77
C PHE A 197 0.25 -6.02 -9.27
N GLN A 198 0.43 -6.12 -10.60
CA GLN A 198 1.74 -6.07 -11.24
C GLN A 198 2.12 -4.63 -11.64
N PRO A 199 3.42 -4.25 -11.65
CA PRO A 199 3.86 -2.88 -11.92
C PRO A 199 3.54 -2.35 -13.32
N PHE A 200 3.26 -3.23 -14.28
CA PHE A 200 2.89 -2.88 -15.65
C PHE A 200 1.38 -3.06 -15.78
N VAL A 201 0.66 -2.06 -16.31
CA VAL A 201 -0.79 -2.08 -16.42
C VAL A 201 -1.22 -1.84 -17.87
N LEU A 202 -2.18 -2.64 -18.33
CA LEU A 202 -2.89 -2.50 -19.59
C LEU A 202 -4.34 -2.15 -19.28
N PHE A 203 -4.86 -1.14 -19.97
CA PHE A 203 -6.28 -0.80 -19.94
C PHE A 203 -6.97 -1.26 -21.22
N THR A 204 -8.18 -1.79 -21.10
CA THR A 204 -9.04 -2.16 -22.23
C THR A 204 -10.46 -1.66 -21.97
N ASN A 205 -11.16 -1.25 -23.02
CA ASN A 205 -12.56 -0.83 -22.99
C ASN A 205 -13.51 -1.90 -23.59
N TYR A 206 -13.04 -3.13 -23.81
CA TYR A 206 -13.81 -4.17 -24.47
C TYR A 206 -13.50 -5.57 -23.91
N THR A 207 -14.55 -6.26 -23.44
CA THR A 207 -14.49 -7.56 -22.74
C THR A 207 -13.66 -8.61 -23.45
N ARG A 208 -13.69 -8.68 -24.79
CA ARG A 208 -12.95 -9.70 -25.56
C ARG A 208 -11.44 -9.71 -25.28
N TYR A 209 -10.85 -8.58 -24.91
CA TYR A 209 -9.44 -8.52 -24.54
C TYR A 209 -9.17 -9.25 -23.21
N VAL A 210 -10.12 -9.31 -22.29
CA VAL A 210 -10.03 -10.11 -21.06
C VAL A 210 -10.13 -11.59 -21.38
N ASP A 211 -11.07 -12.01 -22.22
CA ASP A 211 -11.22 -13.42 -22.61
C ASP A 211 -9.93 -13.97 -23.24
N GLU A 212 -9.35 -13.23 -24.18
CA GLU A 212 -8.09 -13.58 -24.85
C GLU A 212 -6.89 -13.48 -23.90
N PHE A 213 -6.88 -12.52 -22.97
CA PHE A 213 -5.86 -12.43 -21.92
C PHE A 213 -5.91 -13.65 -21.01
N VAL A 214 -7.06 -13.99 -20.43
CA VAL A 214 -7.21 -15.19 -19.58
C VAL A 214 -6.77 -16.45 -20.33
N ARG A 215 -7.22 -16.63 -21.58
CA ARG A 215 -6.84 -17.76 -22.44
C ARG A 215 -5.31 -17.85 -22.67
N TRP A 216 -4.67 -16.75 -23.04
CA TRP A 216 -3.21 -16.68 -23.17
C TRP A 216 -2.51 -16.96 -21.83
N GLY A 217 -3.05 -16.41 -20.76
CA GLY A 217 -2.56 -16.54 -19.40
C GLY A 217 -2.50 -17.97 -18.89
N CYS A 218 -3.59 -18.72 -19.02
CA CYS A 218 -3.61 -20.14 -18.67
C CYS A 218 -2.61 -20.94 -19.51
N SER A 219 -2.48 -20.63 -20.81
CA SER A 219 -1.44 -21.23 -21.67
C SER A 219 -0.02 -20.92 -21.18
N GLN A 220 0.24 -19.70 -20.69
CA GLN A 220 1.53 -19.32 -20.11
C GLN A 220 1.81 -19.93 -18.73
N ILE A 221 0.78 -20.35 -17.98
CA ILE A 221 0.96 -20.98 -16.67
C ILE A 221 1.28 -22.48 -16.80
N LEU A 222 0.81 -23.11 -17.88
CA LEU A 222 1.09 -24.51 -18.20
C LEU A 222 2.43 -24.73 -18.91
N ASP A 223 3.02 -23.68 -19.47
CA ASP A 223 4.34 -23.70 -20.12
C ASP A 223 5.47 -23.64 -19.08
N PRO A 224 6.32 -24.69 -18.93
CA PRO A 224 7.40 -24.69 -17.93
C PRO A 224 8.53 -23.69 -18.21
N ASP A 225 8.69 -23.24 -19.46
CA ASP A 225 9.69 -22.22 -19.83
C ASP A 225 9.18 -20.79 -19.60
N SER A 226 7.87 -20.64 -19.36
CA SER A 226 7.21 -19.37 -19.07
C SER A 226 7.40 -18.97 -17.60
N PRO A 227 7.67 -17.69 -17.30
CA PRO A 227 7.91 -17.26 -15.93
C PRO A 227 6.62 -16.95 -15.14
N TYR A 228 5.44 -17.09 -15.77
CA TYR A 228 4.14 -16.84 -15.17
C TYR A 228 3.62 -18.10 -14.47
N ILE A 229 3.36 -18.01 -13.17
CA ILE A 229 3.04 -19.19 -12.34
C ILE A 229 1.62 -19.20 -11.79
N ALA A 230 0.92 -18.05 -11.85
CA ALA A 230 -0.46 -17.94 -11.39
C ALA A 230 -1.21 -16.78 -12.05
N LEU A 231 -2.54 -16.87 -12.07
CA LEU A 231 -3.46 -15.80 -12.50
C LEU A 231 -4.48 -15.53 -11.38
N SER A 232 -4.48 -14.31 -10.86
CA SER A 232 -5.57 -13.80 -10.01
C SER A 232 -6.65 -13.19 -10.89
N CYS A 233 -7.88 -13.67 -10.72
CA CYS A 233 -9.06 -13.18 -11.42
C CYS A 233 -9.92 -12.29 -10.52
N ALA A 234 -10.62 -11.32 -11.14
CA ALA A 234 -11.68 -10.58 -10.47
C ALA A 234 -12.76 -11.54 -9.94
N GLY A 235 -13.22 -11.31 -8.71
CA GLY A 235 -14.18 -12.18 -8.02
C GLY A 235 -13.54 -13.24 -7.11
N GLY A 236 -12.20 -13.37 -7.12
CA GLY A 236 -11.43 -14.11 -6.12
C GLY A 236 -10.80 -15.43 -6.58
N ASN A 237 -11.02 -15.87 -7.82
CA ASN A 237 -10.38 -17.09 -8.34
C ASN A 237 -8.85 -16.91 -8.45
N TRP A 238 -8.12 -17.96 -8.09
CA TRP A 238 -6.66 -18.05 -8.15
C TRP A 238 -6.27 -19.30 -8.93
N ILE A 239 -5.76 -19.13 -10.15
CA ILE A 239 -5.36 -20.21 -11.05
C ILE A 239 -3.86 -20.44 -10.93
N THR A 240 -3.42 -21.70 -10.91
CA THR A 240 -2.03 -22.15 -10.97
C THR A 240 -1.90 -23.34 -11.93
N ALA A 241 -0.68 -23.83 -12.17
CA ALA A 241 -0.44 -25.03 -12.98
C ALA A 241 -1.09 -26.32 -12.41
N GLU A 242 -1.46 -26.33 -11.12
CA GLU A 242 -2.12 -27.46 -10.44
C GLU A 242 -3.66 -27.33 -10.43
N THR A 243 -4.23 -26.29 -11.04
CA THR A 243 -5.68 -26.05 -11.05
C THR A 243 -6.38 -26.94 -12.08
N GLU A 244 -7.32 -27.78 -11.64
CA GLU A 244 -8.19 -28.54 -12.53
C GLU A 244 -9.12 -27.59 -13.32
N ALA A 245 -9.28 -27.84 -14.63
CA ALA A 245 -10.14 -27.09 -15.55
C ALA A 245 -9.95 -25.54 -15.51
N PRO A 246 -8.75 -25.00 -15.82
CA PRO A 246 -8.47 -23.57 -15.77
C PRO A 246 -9.32 -22.73 -16.75
N GLU A 247 -9.97 -23.35 -17.73
CA GLU A 247 -10.93 -22.71 -18.63
C GLU A 247 -12.24 -22.29 -17.92
N GLU A 248 -12.65 -22.97 -16.85
CA GLU A 248 -13.85 -22.63 -16.06
C GLU A 248 -13.66 -21.37 -15.19
N ALA A 249 -12.44 -20.84 -15.12
CA ALA A 249 -12.13 -19.65 -14.33
C ALA A 249 -12.66 -18.34 -14.95
N ILE A 250 -13.15 -18.34 -16.20
CA ILE A 250 -13.93 -17.24 -16.79
C ILE A 250 -15.33 -17.28 -16.19
N SER A 251 -15.44 -16.84 -14.93
CA SER A 251 -16.71 -16.90 -14.20
C SER A 251 -17.65 -15.77 -14.62
N ASP A 252 -18.78 -16.12 -15.24
CA ASP A 252 -19.93 -15.23 -15.49
C ASP A 252 -20.42 -14.50 -14.22
N LEU A 253 -20.11 -15.04 -13.03
CA LEU A 253 -20.44 -14.42 -11.75
C LEU A 253 -19.56 -13.20 -11.41
N ALA A 254 -18.35 -13.09 -11.97
CA ALA A 254 -17.49 -11.93 -11.75
C ALA A 254 -18.14 -10.66 -12.32
N TRP A 255 -18.70 -10.74 -13.54
CA TRP A 255 -19.49 -9.67 -14.17
C TRP A 255 -20.78 -9.32 -13.39
N LYS A 256 -21.36 -10.25 -12.63
CA LYS A 256 -22.59 -10.01 -11.83
C LYS A 256 -22.31 -9.47 -10.43
N LYS A 257 -21.16 -9.76 -9.83
CA LYS A 257 -20.80 -9.33 -8.46
C LYS A 257 -20.05 -8.00 -8.44
N THR A 258 -19.25 -7.70 -9.46
CA THR A 258 -18.52 -6.42 -9.56
C THR A 258 -19.38 -5.43 -10.36
N SER A 259 -20.41 -4.90 -9.70
CA SER A 259 -21.51 -4.19 -10.40
C SER A 259 -21.17 -2.84 -11.00
N ASP A 260 -19.95 -2.31 -10.82
CA ASP A 260 -19.54 -1.02 -11.38
C ASP A 260 -18.06 -0.98 -11.86
N ALA A 261 -17.94 -0.55 -13.12
CA ALA A 261 -16.82 0.17 -13.73
C ALA A 261 -15.45 -0.50 -13.96
N SER A 262 -15.04 -1.59 -13.29
CA SER A 262 -13.78 -2.27 -13.70
C SER A 262 -13.59 -3.72 -13.24
N MET A 263 -12.66 -4.44 -13.87
CA MET A 263 -12.22 -5.79 -13.48
C MET A 263 -10.71 -5.95 -13.70
N ALA A 264 -9.97 -6.49 -12.71
CA ALA A 264 -8.54 -6.72 -12.85
C ALA A 264 -8.14 -8.19 -12.91
N PHE A 265 -7.26 -8.53 -13.85
CA PHE A 265 -6.64 -9.84 -14.04
C PHE A 265 -5.12 -9.70 -13.98
N ASN A 266 -4.46 -10.50 -13.15
CA ASN A 266 -3.06 -10.30 -12.78
C ASN A 266 -2.25 -11.59 -12.86
N TYR A 267 -1.20 -11.62 -13.68
CA TYR A 267 -0.23 -12.72 -13.65
C TYR A 267 0.81 -12.52 -12.56
N ARG A 268 1.03 -13.53 -11.73
CA ARG A 268 2.18 -13.56 -10.83
C ARG A 268 3.36 -14.22 -11.53
N ARG A 269 4.50 -13.53 -11.52
CA ARG A 269 5.79 -14.06 -11.99
C ARG A 269 6.56 -14.70 -10.82
N TRP A 270 7.32 -15.77 -11.07
CA TRP A 270 8.38 -16.18 -10.15
C TRP A 270 9.59 -15.24 -10.30
N SER A 271 9.90 -14.46 -9.27
CA SER A 271 11.12 -13.65 -9.19
C SER A 271 12.24 -14.46 -8.51
N GLY A 272 12.96 -15.25 -9.30
CA GLY A 272 14.11 -16.01 -8.84
C GLY A 272 15.25 -15.11 -8.35
N TYR A 273 15.30 -14.91 -7.03
CA TYR A 273 16.29 -14.11 -6.29
C TYR A 273 16.29 -12.59 -6.52
N TYR A 274 16.75 -11.87 -5.49
CA TYR A 274 16.94 -10.42 -5.48
C TYR A 274 18.06 -10.00 -6.45
N SER A 275 17.72 -9.57 -7.67
CA SER A 275 18.32 -8.40 -8.33
C SER A 275 17.82 -8.24 -9.77
N GLY A 276 17.03 -7.18 -10.01
CA GLY A 276 16.82 -6.63 -11.35
C GLY A 276 15.83 -7.35 -12.29
N GLU A 277 15.28 -6.50 -13.18
CA GLU A 277 14.96 -6.80 -14.58
C GLU A 277 13.61 -7.45 -15.00
N TYR A 278 12.95 -6.70 -15.90
CA TYR A 278 11.88 -7.00 -16.86
C TYR A 278 10.59 -7.71 -16.39
N TRP A 279 9.46 -6.99 -16.49
CA TRP A 279 8.16 -7.42 -15.98
C TRP A 279 6.99 -7.09 -16.93
N ARG A 280 5.92 -7.89 -16.81
CA ARG A 280 4.51 -7.68 -17.25
C ARG A 280 3.64 -8.56 -16.31
N GLY A 281 2.34 -8.39 -16.13
CA GLY A 281 1.43 -7.31 -16.56
C GLY A 281 0.02 -7.51 -15.97
N THR A 282 -0.68 -6.41 -15.69
CA THR A 282 -2.04 -6.35 -15.13
C THR A 282 -3.00 -5.87 -16.21
N VAL A 283 -4.06 -6.61 -16.54
CA VAL A 283 -5.16 -6.06 -17.35
C VAL A 283 -6.24 -5.52 -16.44
N LYS A 284 -6.67 -4.27 -16.68
CA LYS A 284 -7.87 -3.66 -16.13
C LYS A 284 -8.85 -3.32 -17.26
N CYS A 285 -9.99 -4.01 -17.28
CA CYS A 285 -11.21 -3.49 -17.93
C CYS A 285 -11.85 -2.42 -17.05
#